data_AF-A0AAN6QAX9-F1
#
_entry.id   AF-A0AAN6QAX9-F1
#
_cell.length_a   1.000
_cell.length_b   1.000
_cell.length_c   1.000
_cell.angle_alpha   90.00
_cell.angle_beta   90.00
_cell.angle_gamma   90.00
#
_symmetry.space_group_name_H-M   'P 1'
#
loop_
_entity.id
_entity.type
_entity.pdbx_description
1 polymer ?
#
loop_
_entity_poly.entity_id
_entity_poly.type
_entity_poly.pdbx_seq_one_letter_code
_entity_poly.pdbx_strand_id
1 'polypeptide(L)'
;MVGVPGKYKGCETCRLRRVKCDNTRPLCRKCLDGGRACAGYERETVFIVGTVEDQGRCSSHPPRRGVARSRSRGGRGKAVPARGMASSSTMGLASSSVTGMASLSGAGGVGRDGGAGLEFALREQLPLRPAWDSLVDVEWMGRRYRLRVAGLYTDLGGLGLMRGRAGGDGEGQGGGVFVSLPVYAPPPDVRPGQGQEVGVRARCLVHLGRPDEELGSGEEADGVCLFLYEHTSSYFSNQPHWQDPSANTNTIRGLGPEAFRSFPAHNFFVRVYRPVAIMSALLNRTPTYLSDPSWLTTPFATHPKSPLDHLLDSLSTFPALLARADHVLAQRHTLARRLTAQELLHTCLDVELNLARATQVLGGQQQQQPLFRFEAPSAAAPGEDGLPGEEKEEEAVAAAAAFPRLSFRSAHAALVMAHYWTALVVLYPTVWRLYFAAVLDPVVDVDAQQTQQQQQQQGIEMRWGSGHVGTGMGMGPMTGSSDVAVPGSRVLPVPVRLQALDPMRYSLARTREVSGNVCRAMDFLLAEGCVQPDLMWHMFRVVENLFREIGGMGMDMGLVVGHGGFELMWCEGFRERLVARGRKMREVVLGRRWVGVASF
;
A
#
# COMPACT_ATOMS: atom_id res chain seq x y z
N MET A 1 46.27 29.82 -13.53
CA MET A 1 44.94 29.32 -13.12
C MET A 1 44.04 29.32 -14.36
N VAL A 2 43.86 28.17 -15.03
CA VAL A 2 42.86 27.93 -16.09
C VAL A 2 42.68 26.42 -16.31
N GLY A 3 41.43 25.96 -16.34
CA GLY A 3 41.02 24.76 -17.09
C GLY A 3 40.95 23.42 -16.35
N VAL A 4 40.12 23.27 -15.30
CA VAL A 4 39.64 21.94 -14.87
C VAL A 4 38.51 21.52 -15.83
N PRO A 5 38.69 20.49 -16.68
CA PRO A 5 37.63 20.02 -17.57
C PRO A 5 36.69 19.12 -16.76
N GLY A 6 35.46 19.57 -16.53
CA GLY A 6 34.46 18.68 -15.88
C GLY A 6 33.16 19.33 -15.42
N LYS A 7 33.10 20.65 -15.24
CA LYS A 7 31.90 21.30 -14.66
C LYS A 7 30.99 21.99 -15.68
N TYR A 8 30.75 21.38 -16.84
CA TYR A 8 29.68 21.88 -17.70
C TYR A 8 28.31 21.50 -17.10
N LYS A 9 27.55 22.48 -16.60
CA LYS A 9 26.23 22.33 -15.95
C LYS A 9 25.03 22.41 -16.92
N GLY A 10 25.26 22.13 -18.21
CA GLY A 10 24.20 22.18 -19.23
C GLY A 10 23.14 21.09 -19.11
N CYS A 11 21.99 21.29 -19.75
CA CYS A 11 20.96 20.26 -19.90
C CYS A 11 21.47 19.09 -20.78
N GLU A 12 20.88 17.91 -20.62
CA GLU A 12 21.37 16.71 -21.33
C GLU A 12 21.24 16.85 -22.85
N THR A 13 20.18 17.47 -23.36
CA THR A 13 20.02 17.73 -24.80
C THR A 13 21.17 18.57 -25.38
N CYS A 14 21.62 19.63 -24.68
CA CYS A 14 22.72 20.46 -25.16
C CYS A 14 24.08 19.76 -25.06
N ARG A 15 24.28 18.92 -24.04
CA ARG A 15 25.52 18.16 -23.86
C ARG A 15 25.68 17.07 -24.90
N LEU A 16 24.62 16.32 -25.20
CA LEU A 16 24.59 15.35 -26.29
C LEU A 16 24.92 16.00 -27.63
N ARG A 17 24.43 17.22 -27.82
CA ARG A 17 24.71 18.04 -29.01
C ARG A 17 26.07 18.76 -28.97
N ARG A 18 26.81 18.68 -27.86
CA ARG A 18 28.09 19.37 -27.62
C ARG A 18 28.02 20.88 -27.89
N VAL A 19 26.89 21.50 -27.56
CA VAL A 19 26.68 22.95 -27.68
C VAL A 19 26.59 23.61 -26.31
N LYS A 20 26.99 24.89 -26.24
CA LYS A 20 26.91 25.68 -25.00
C LYS A 20 25.44 25.88 -24.59
N CYS A 21 24.99 25.18 -23.55
CA CYS A 21 23.71 25.41 -22.87
C CYS A 21 23.69 26.76 -22.14
N ASP A 22 22.56 27.44 -22.17
CA ASP A 22 22.27 28.70 -21.51
C ASP A 22 21.82 28.54 -20.03
N ASN A 23 21.60 27.31 -19.58
CA ASN A 23 21.31 26.94 -18.18
C ASN A 23 20.03 27.55 -17.55
N THR A 24 19.10 28.08 -18.34
CA THR A 24 17.80 28.51 -17.83
C THR A 24 16.99 27.33 -17.33
N ARG A 25 16.34 27.47 -16.18
CA ARG A 25 15.49 26.43 -15.58
C ARG A 25 14.01 26.88 -15.66
N PRO A 26 13.06 25.95 -15.89
CA PRO A 26 13.21 24.50 -15.96
C PRO A 26 13.78 23.95 -17.27
N LEU A 27 13.65 24.69 -18.39
CA LEU A 27 14.12 24.28 -19.73
C LEU A 27 15.08 25.31 -20.34
N CYS A 28 16.02 24.82 -21.15
CA CYS A 28 17.03 25.65 -21.81
C CYS A 28 16.44 26.41 -23.01
N ARG A 29 16.66 27.73 -23.13
CA ARG A 29 16.15 28.51 -24.28
C ARG A 29 16.72 28.01 -25.60
N LYS A 30 17.99 27.61 -25.63
CA LYS A 30 18.62 27.07 -26.86
C LYS A 30 17.94 25.78 -27.37
N CYS A 31 17.25 25.07 -26.50
CA CYS A 31 16.47 23.87 -26.81
C CYS A 31 15.10 24.29 -27.35
N LEU A 32 14.44 25.21 -26.65
CA LEU A 32 13.12 25.76 -27.00
C LEU A 32 13.14 26.53 -28.33
N ASP A 33 14.02 27.51 -28.47
CA ASP A 33 14.20 28.31 -29.69
C ASP A 33 14.63 27.43 -30.87
N GLY A 34 15.29 26.31 -30.56
CA GLY A 34 15.70 25.31 -31.54
C GLY A 34 14.63 24.27 -31.89
N GLY A 35 13.40 24.40 -31.34
CA GLY A 35 12.28 23.48 -31.58
C GLY A 35 12.50 22.06 -31.04
N ARG A 36 13.31 21.88 -29.99
CA ARG A 36 13.69 20.56 -29.46
C ARG A 36 13.25 20.38 -28.02
N ALA A 37 12.80 19.18 -27.68
CA ALA A 37 12.53 18.80 -26.30
C ALA A 37 13.80 18.86 -25.45
N CYS A 38 13.77 19.64 -24.36
CA CYS A 38 14.86 19.76 -23.40
C CYS A 38 14.72 18.66 -22.35
N ALA A 39 15.64 17.70 -22.32
CA ALA A 39 15.64 16.55 -21.40
C ALA A 39 16.02 16.92 -19.94
N GLY A 40 15.90 18.20 -19.57
CA GLY A 40 16.18 18.68 -18.22
C GLY A 40 17.67 18.67 -17.82
N TYR A 41 17.90 18.93 -16.54
CA TYR A 41 19.23 19.05 -15.90
C TYR A 41 19.52 17.93 -14.90
N GLU A 42 18.58 17.00 -14.72
CA GLU A 42 18.72 15.86 -13.81
C GLU A 42 19.69 14.83 -14.41
N ARG A 43 20.52 14.23 -13.54
CA ARG A 43 21.55 13.28 -13.92
C ARG A 43 21.32 12.00 -13.14
N GLU A 44 21.36 10.86 -13.83
CA GLU A 44 21.49 9.57 -13.18
C GLU A 44 22.85 9.50 -12.46
N THR A 45 22.82 9.19 -11.17
CA THR A 45 24.01 8.90 -10.38
C THR A 45 24.45 7.47 -10.69
N VAL A 46 25.60 7.32 -11.36
CA VAL A 46 26.19 6.00 -11.62
C VAL A 46 27.10 5.63 -10.45
N PHE A 47 26.82 4.51 -9.79
CA PHE A 47 27.73 3.90 -8.82
C PHE A 47 28.89 3.24 -9.57
N ILE A 48 30.11 3.71 -9.31
CA ILE A 48 31.34 3.09 -9.81
C ILE A 48 31.90 2.23 -8.68
N VAL A 49 31.87 0.91 -8.86
CA VAL A 49 32.46 -0.04 -7.92
C VAL A 49 33.95 -0.17 -8.26
N GLY A 50 34.82 0.37 -7.41
CA GLY A 50 36.26 0.16 -7.53
C GLY A 50 36.65 -1.20 -6.95
N THR A 51 37.35 -2.02 -7.72
CA THR A 51 37.92 -3.29 -7.23
C THR A 51 39.31 -3.04 -6.62
N VAL A 52 39.78 -3.99 -5.79
CA VAL A 52 41.07 -3.92 -5.07
C VAL A 52 42.26 -3.86 -6.05
N GLU A 53 42.10 -4.44 -7.23
CA GLU A 53 43.11 -4.51 -8.29
C GLU A 53 43.38 -3.14 -8.94
N ASP A 54 42.40 -2.22 -8.93
CA ASP A 54 42.50 -0.90 -9.57
C ASP A 54 43.02 0.21 -8.64
N GLN A 55 43.35 -0.12 -7.38
CA GLN A 55 43.76 0.85 -6.34
C GLN A 55 42.84 2.10 -6.24
N GLY A 56 41.57 1.96 -6.61
CA GLY A 56 40.62 3.07 -6.63
C GLY A 56 40.73 4.03 -7.84
N ARG A 57 41.54 3.76 -8.86
CA ARG A 57 41.58 4.55 -10.10
C ARG A 57 40.59 4.01 -11.14
N CYS A 58 39.34 4.46 -11.05
CA CYS A 58 38.32 4.12 -12.04
C CYS A 58 38.21 5.22 -13.11
N SER A 59 38.27 4.85 -14.39
CA SER A 59 37.99 5.78 -15.50
C SER A 59 36.52 6.22 -15.46
N SER A 60 36.24 7.52 -15.47
CA SER A 60 34.90 8.10 -15.28
C SER A 60 33.88 7.86 -16.42
N HIS A 61 34.19 6.98 -17.37
CA HIS A 61 33.30 6.63 -18.48
C HIS A 61 33.28 5.13 -18.72
N PRO A 62 32.14 4.43 -18.51
CA PRO A 62 32.03 3.03 -18.93
C PRO A 62 32.18 2.95 -20.47
N PRO A 63 32.86 1.92 -21.01
CA PRO A 63 32.92 1.74 -22.46
C PRO A 63 31.50 1.51 -22.98
N ARG A 64 31.06 2.32 -23.95
CA ARG A 64 29.78 2.11 -24.63
C ARG A 64 29.81 0.71 -25.26
N ARG A 65 28.99 -0.21 -24.75
CA ARG A 65 28.69 -1.50 -25.40
C ARG A 65 28.36 -1.20 -26.86
N GLY A 66 29.25 -1.65 -27.75
CA GLY A 66 29.02 -1.59 -29.17
C GLY A 66 27.73 -2.33 -29.48
N VAL A 67 26.75 -1.62 -30.02
CA VAL A 67 25.67 -2.23 -30.79
C VAL A 67 26.35 -3.13 -31.81
N ALA A 68 26.10 -4.42 -31.73
CA ALA A 68 26.55 -5.40 -32.72
C ALA A 68 26.10 -4.91 -34.10
N ARG A 69 27.05 -4.40 -34.89
CA ARG A 69 26.86 -4.10 -36.30
C ARG A 69 26.68 -5.45 -37.00
N SER A 70 25.46 -5.80 -37.38
CA SER A 70 25.24 -6.82 -38.40
C SER A 70 25.93 -6.35 -39.68
N ARG A 71 26.99 -7.05 -40.06
CA ARG A 71 27.61 -6.95 -41.38
C ARG A 71 26.70 -7.68 -42.36
N SER A 72 25.81 -6.97 -43.06
CA SER A 72 25.29 -7.43 -44.34
C SER A 72 26.20 -6.90 -45.46
N ARG A 73 26.74 -7.85 -46.24
CA ARG A 73 27.51 -7.61 -47.46
C ARG A 73 26.66 -6.86 -48.49
N GLY A 74 27.34 -6.03 -49.27
CA GLY A 74 26.73 -5.10 -50.21
C GLY A 74 25.92 -5.73 -51.35
N GLY A 75 24.98 -4.92 -51.82
CA GLY A 75 24.32 -5.03 -53.12
C GLY A 75 24.08 -3.61 -53.64
N ARG A 76 24.67 -3.30 -54.79
CA ARG A 76 24.56 -2.04 -55.53
C ARG A 76 23.12 -1.80 -56.00
N GLY A 77 22.65 -0.54 -56.02
CA GLY A 77 21.39 -0.18 -56.70
C GLY A 77 20.92 1.27 -56.57
N LYS A 78 21.52 2.17 -57.38
CA LYS A 78 21.01 3.41 -58.03
C LYS A 78 20.04 4.41 -57.30
N ALA A 79 20.57 5.63 -57.12
CA ALA A 79 20.09 6.98 -57.54
C ALA A 79 18.61 7.45 -57.34
N VAL A 80 18.40 8.44 -56.44
CA VAL A 80 18.04 9.91 -56.61
C VAL A 80 16.93 10.31 -57.63
N PRO A 81 16.17 11.45 -57.53
CA PRO A 81 16.01 12.52 -56.49
C PRO A 81 14.55 12.74 -55.99
N ALA A 82 14.30 13.27 -54.78
CA ALA A 82 14.14 14.70 -54.39
C ALA A 82 13.08 15.55 -55.15
N ARG A 83 12.07 16.03 -54.40
CA ARG A 83 11.25 17.27 -54.57
C ARG A 83 10.33 17.34 -53.34
N GLY A 84 10.04 18.45 -52.67
CA GLY A 84 10.37 19.85 -52.80
C GLY A 84 9.73 20.58 -51.60
N MET A 85 10.32 21.69 -51.19
CA MET A 85 9.91 22.54 -50.08
C MET A 85 8.66 23.38 -50.43
N ALA A 86 7.83 23.69 -49.43
CA ALA A 86 7.19 24.99 -49.17
C ALA A 86 6.36 24.86 -47.87
N SER A 87 6.73 25.41 -46.71
CA SER A 87 6.69 26.80 -46.21
C SER A 87 5.31 27.49 -46.18
N SER A 88 4.87 27.74 -44.93
CA SER A 88 4.02 28.82 -44.40
C SER A 88 2.56 28.96 -44.82
N SER A 89 1.65 28.93 -43.84
CA SER A 89 0.95 30.14 -43.36
C SER A 89 0.16 29.87 -42.07
N THR A 90 0.03 30.95 -41.31
CA THR A 90 -0.38 31.16 -39.93
C THR A 90 -1.90 31.31 -39.70
N MET A 91 -2.33 30.92 -38.50
CA MET A 91 -3.43 31.44 -37.66
C MET A 91 -4.91 31.24 -38.09
N GLY A 92 -5.69 30.67 -37.16
CA GLY A 92 -7.15 30.71 -37.16
C GLY A 92 -7.74 29.87 -36.02
N LEU A 93 -8.01 30.49 -34.88
CA LEU A 93 -8.74 29.93 -33.74
C LEU A 93 -10.15 29.46 -34.15
N ALA A 94 -10.53 28.26 -33.75
CA ALA A 94 -11.93 27.90 -33.49
C ALA A 94 -12.01 26.72 -32.51
N SER A 95 -12.63 26.98 -31.37
CA SER A 95 -13.02 26.00 -30.35
C SER A 95 -13.92 24.93 -30.95
N SER A 96 -13.60 23.66 -30.70
CA SER A 96 -14.63 22.61 -30.65
C SER A 96 -14.19 21.51 -29.69
N SER A 97 -14.98 21.36 -28.64
CA SER A 97 -15.02 20.25 -27.70
C SER A 97 -15.11 18.90 -28.42
N VAL A 98 -14.17 18.00 -28.12
CA VAL A 98 -14.26 16.58 -28.48
C VAL A 98 -14.17 15.73 -27.22
N THR A 99 -15.34 15.30 -26.74
CA THR A 99 -15.51 14.15 -25.86
C THR A 99 -15.11 12.90 -26.62
N GLY A 100 -13.91 12.38 -26.34
CA GLY A 100 -13.45 11.08 -26.82
C GLY A 100 -13.43 10.08 -25.67
N MET A 101 -14.54 9.38 -25.44
CA MET A 101 -14.56 8.16 -24.66
C MET A 101 -14.02 7.03 -25.55
N ALA A 102 -12.82 6.53 -25.23
CA ALA A 102 -12.26 5.35 -25.86
C ALA A 102 -12.76 4.11 -25.11
N SER A 103 -13.78 3.45 -25.65
CA SER A 103 -14.12 2.07 -25.30
C SER A 103 -13.06 1.14 -25.91
N LEU A 104 -12.47 0.26 -25.10
CA LEU A 104 -11.64 -0.83 -25.60
C LEU A 104 -12.09 -2.16 -24.99
N SER A 105 -12.76 -2.93 -25.83
CA SER A 105 -13.00 -4.36 -25.71
C SER A 105 -11.81 -5.14 -26.30
N GLY A 106 -11.28 -6.10 -25.54
CA GLY A 106 -10.38 -7.16 -25.99
C GLY A 106 -10.47 -8.30 -24.98
N ALA A 107 -11.19 -9.39 -25.25
CA ALA A 107 -10.83 -10.56 -26.08
C ALA A 107 -10.68 -11.79 -25.17
N GLY A 108 -11.74 -12.61 -25.14
CA GLY A 108 -11.84 -13.88 -24.43
C GLY A 108 -13.27 -14.40 -24.60
N GLY A 109 -13.53 -15.08 -25.71
CA GLY A 109 -14.87 -15.26 -26.26
C GLY A 109 -15.77 -16.23 -25.50
N VAL A 110 -17.02 -15.80 -25.26
CA VAL A 110 -18.23 -16.63 -25.27
C VAL A 110 -19.41 -15.74 -25.72
N GLY A 111 -20.14 -16.17 -26.76
CA GLY A 111 -21.51 -15.74 -27.06
C GLY A 111 -21.73 -14.36 -27.71
N ARG A 112 -22.01 -14.34 -29.02
CA ARG A 112 -22.63 -13.22 -29.72
C ARG A 112 -24.07 -13.07 -29.25
N ASP A 113 -24.39 -11.98 -28.56
CA ASP A 113 -25.74 -11.41 -28.53
C ASP A 113 -25.67 -9.92 -28.89
N GLY A 114 -26.17 -9.60 -30.07
CA GLY A 114 -26.33 -8.24 -30.56
C GLY A 114 -27.54 -7.58 -29.89
N GLY A 115 -27.27 -6.63 -29.00
CA GLY A 115 -28.25 -5.68 -28.51
C GLY A 115 -27.56 -4.34 -28.35
N ALA A 116 -27.99 -3.34 -29.13
CA ALA A 116 -27.53 -1.97 -29.03
C ALA A 116 -27.74 -1.47 -27.57
N GLY A 117 -26.66 -1.40 -26.80
CA GLY A 117 -26.69 -0.93 -25.42
C GLY A 117 -26.84 0.58 -25.40
N LEU A 118 -28.02 1.06 -25.04
CA LEU A 118 -28.18 2.43 -24.53
C LEU A 118 -27.28 2.58 -23.30
N GLU A 119 -26.30 3.46 -23.39
CA GLU A 119 -25.34 3.74 -22.31
C GLU A 119 -26.11 4.26 -21.08
N PHE A 120 -26.04 3.52 -19.97
CA PHE A 120 -26.68 3.90 -18.72
C PHE A 120 -25.86 5.00 -18.04
N ALA A 121 -26.15 6.26 -18.37
CA ALA A 121 -25.40 7.42 -17.89
C ALA A 121 -25.98 7.97 -16.58
N LEU A 122 -25.39 7.60 -15.45
CA LEU A 122 -25.65 8.24 -14.14
C LEU A 122 -24.75 9.45 -13.94
N ARG A 123 -25.33 10.54 -13.43
CA ARG A 123 -24.59 11.76 -13.10
C ARG A 123 -24.75 12.11 -11.63
N GLU A 124 -23.64 12.25 -10.91
CA GLU A 124 -23.66 12.77 -9.54
C GLU A 124 -24.14 14.23 -9.51
N GLN A 125 -24.89 14.58 -8.47
CA GLN A 125 -25.39 15.93 -8.27
C GLN A 125 -24.34 16.82 -7.57
N LEU A 126 -24.28 18.09 -7.99
CA LEU A 126 -23.39 19.09 -7.40
C LEU A 126 -24.04 19.76 -6.17
N PRO A 127 -23.26 20.18 -5.16
CA PRO A 127 -21.80 19.99 -5.04
C PRO A 127 -21.44 18.53 -4.70
N LEU A 128 -20.33 18.06 -5.28
CA LEU A 128 -19.84 16.69 -5.03
C LEU A 128 -19.39 16.55 -3.57
N ARG A 129 -19.74 15.40 -2.98
CA ARG A 129 -19.38 15.05 -1.61
C ARG A 129 -18.20 14.08 -1.57
N PRO A 130 -17.54 13.89 -0.42
CA PRO A 130 -16.50 12.88 -0.30
C PRO A 130 -17.04 11.49 -0.64
N ALA A 131 -16.27 10.66 -1.33
CA ALA A 131 -16.70 9.31 -1.70
C ALA A 131 -16.99 8.40 -0.49
N TRP A 132 -16.53 8.77 0.71
CA TRP A 132 -16.80 8.03 1.94
C TRP A 132 -18.15 8.35 2.58
N ASP A 133 -18.91 9.30 2.03
CA ASP A 133 -20.30 9.48 2.41
C ASP A 133 -21.10 8.22 2.05
N SER A 134 -21.96 7.77 2.98
CA SER A 134 -22.72 6.52 2.81
C SER A 134 -23.75 6.58 1.67
N LEU A 135 -24.13 7.79 1.25
CA LEU A 135 -25.19 8.07 0.31
C LEU A 135 -24.66 9.00 -0.80
N VAL A 136 -25.03 8.71 -2.04
CA VAL A 136 -24.74 9.55 -3.20
C VAL A 136 -26.03 9.89 -3.92
N ASP A 137 -26.23 11.17 -4.20
CA ASP A 137 -27.38 11.64 -4.98
C ASP A 137 -26.99 11.66 -6.47
N VAL A 138 -27.74 10.91 -7.27
CA VAL A 138 -27.52 10.79 -8.72
C VAL A 138 -28.76 11.18 -9.49
N GLU A 139 -28.57 11.63 -10.72
CA GLU A 139 -29.63 11.89 -11.68
C GLU A 139 -29.58 10.86 -12.81
N TRP A 140 -30.76 10.35 -13.14
CA TRP A 140 -30.98 9.44 -14.25
C TRP A 140 -32.27 9.81 -14.97
N MET A 141 -32.20 10.04 -16.28
CA MET A 141 -33.35 10.42 -17.11
C MET A 141 -34.16 11.61 -16.55
N GLY A 142 -33.46 12.60 -15.94
CA GLY A 142 -34.09 13.79 -15.35
C GLY A 142 -34.74 13.58 -13.99
N ARG A 143 -34.66 12.37 -13.41
CA ARG A 143 -35.13 12.06 -12.05
C ARG A 143 -33.96 11.89 -11.10
N ARG A 144 -34.16 12.30 -9.85
CA ARG A 144 -33.15 12.18 -8.78
C ARG A 144 -33.34 10.90 -7.98
N TYR A 145 -32.24 10.24 -7.70
CA TYR A 145 -32.18 9.02 -6.90
C TYR A 145 -31.10 9.16 -5.84
N ARG A 146 -31.40 8.70 -4.62
CA ARG A 146 -30.42 8.56 -3.55
C ARG A 146 -29.96 7.12 -3.48
N LEU A 147 -28.66 6.89 -3.69
CA LEU A 147 -28.07 5.56 -3.70
C LEU A 147 -27.14 5.37 -2.50
N ARG A 148 -27.27 4.22 -1.82
CA ARG A 148 -26.27 3.78 -0.84
C ARG A 148 -25.10 3.11 -1.57
N VAL A 149 -23.88 3.57 -1.32
CA VAL A 149 -22.69 3.01 -1.97
C VAL A 149 -22.14 1.84 -1.14
N ALA A 150 -22.01 0.67 -1.75
CA ALA A 150 -21.58 -0.56 -1.12
C ALA A 150 -20.52 -1.29 -1.96
N GLY A 151 -19.78 -2.20 -1.33
CA GLY A 151 -18.76 -3.01 -1.98
C GLY A 151 -18.75 -4.41 -1.39
N LEU A 152 -18.59 -5.41 -2.24
CA LEU A 152 -18.54 -6.80 -1.84
C LEU A 152 -17.51 -7.58 -2.67
N TYR A 153 -16.57 -8.22 -2.00
CA TYR A 153 -15.64 -9.14 -2.61
C TYR A 153 -16.38 -10.39 -3.11
N THR A 154 -16.11 -10.79 -4.35
CA THR A 154 -16.67 -11.99 -4.95
C THR A 154 -15.82 -12.44 -6.14
N ASP A 155 -15.85 -13.74 -6.46
CA ASP A 155 -15.28 -14.24 -7.71
C ASP A 155 -16.15 -13.78 -8.89
N LEU A 156 -15.59 -12.91 -9.73
CA LEU A 156 -16.31 -12.35 -10.89
C LEU A 156 -16.46 -13.39 -12.00
N GLY A 157 -15.64 -14.45 -12.02
CA GLY A 157 -15.80 -15.58 -12.94
C GLY A 157 -17.07 -16.40 -12.66
N GLY A 158 -17.49 -16.47 -11.40
CA GLY A 158 -18.73 -17.11 -10.96
C GLY A 158 -19.99 -16.24 -11.06
N LEU A 159 -19.89 -15.01 -11.58
CA LEU A 159 -20.99 -14.06 -11.66
C LEU A 159 -21.94 -14.40 -12.82
N GLY A 160 -23.15 -14.87 -12.50
CA GLY A 160 -24.20 -15.09 -13.50
C GLY A 160 -25.13 -13.88 -13.62
N LEU A 161 -25.48 -13.53 -14.87
CA LEU A 161 -26.39 -12.43 -15.21
C LEU A 161 -27.64 -13.01 -15.90
N MET A 162 -28.76 -13.04 -15.18
CA MET A 162 -30.03 -13.60 -15.64
C MET A 162 -30.99 -12.47 -16.01
N ARG A 163 -31.32 -12.34 -17.30
CA ARG A 163 -32.29 -11.33 -17.76
C ARG A 163 -33.68 -11.73 -17.30
N GLY A 164 -34.41 -10.83 -16.63
CA GLY A 164 -35.81 -11.08 -16.28
C GLY A 164 -36.64 -11.26 -17.56
N ARG A 165 -37.46 -12.32 -17.60
CA ARG A 165 -38.44 -12.50 -18.70
C ARG A 165 -39.39 -11.31 -18.65
N ALA A 166 -39.52 -10.56 -19.74
CA ALA A 166 -40.47 -9.46 -19.83
C ALA A 166 -41.88 -10.01 -19.61
N GLY A 167 -42.41 -9.84 -18.39
CA GLY A 167 -43.82 -10.04 -18.11
C GLY A 167 -44.58 -8.99 -18.88
N GLY A 168 -45.46 -9.43 -19.79
CA GLY A 168 -46.24 -8.56 -20.64
C GLY A 168 -47.33 -7.88 -19.85
N ASP A 169 -47.01 -6.77 -19.18
CA ASP A 169 -47.96 -5.74 -18.81
C ASP A 169 -47.23 -4.40 -19.00
N GLY A 170 -47.72 -3.61 -19.95
CA GLY A 170 -47.05 -2.43 -20.44
C GLY A 170 -47.01 -1.32 -19.40
N GLU A 171 -45.81 -1.01 -18.90
CA GLU A 171 -45.36 0.34 -18.54
C GLU A 171 -43.83 0.32 -18.26
N GLY A 172 -43.03 0.59 -19.29
CA GLY A 172 -41.81 1.40 -19.24
C GLY A 172 -40.71 1.19 -18.19
N GLN A 173 -40.58 0.06 -17.48
CA GLN A 173 -39.48 -0.13 -16.50
C GLN A 173 -38.34 -1.01 -17.03
N GLY A 174 -37.17 -0.37 -17.17
CA GLY A 174 -35.98 -0.84 -17.88
C GLY A 174 -35.49 -2.26 -17.57
N GLY A 175 -34.77 -2.82 -18.55
CA GLY A 175 -34.26 -4.19 -18.58
C GLY A 175 -33.19 -4.52 -17.53
N GLY A 176 -33.58 -4.54 -16.26
CA GLY A 176 -32.75 -5.02 -15.16
C GLY A 176 -32.50 -6.52 -15.20
N VAL A 177 -31.37 -6.94 -14.64
CA VAL A 177 -30.84 -8.29 -14.61
C VAL A 177 -30.80 -8.77 -13.16
N PHE A 178 -31.15 -10.04 -12.93
CA PHE A 178 -30.91 -10.71 -11.66
C PHE A 178 -29.48 -11.26 -11.65
N VAL A 179 -28.81 -11.14 -10.52
CA VAL A 179 -27.43 -11.57 -10.36
C VAL A 179 -27.41 -12.88 -9.57
N SER A 180 -26.61 -13.85 -10.02
CA SER A 180 -26.23 -15.00 -9.18
C SER A 180 -24.79 -14.83 -8.71
N LEU A 181 -24.58 -14.96 -7.40
CA LEU A 181 -23.27 -14.85 -6.75
C LEU A 181 -22.86 -16.18 -6.09
N PRO A 182 -21.57 -16.55 -6.11
CA PRO A 182 -21.07 -17.64 -5.29
C PRO A 182 -21.28 -17.35 -3.79
N VAL A 183 -21.18 -18.38 -2.95
CA VAL A 183 -21.22 -18.20 -1.50
C VAL A 183 -20.09 -17.24 -1.09
N TYR A 184 -20.41 -16.29 -0.22
CA TYR A 184 -19.41 -15.32 0.24
C TYR A 184 -18.24 -16.06 0.92
N ALA A 185 -17.05 -15.79 0.41
CA ALA A 185 -15.78 -16.25 0.95
C ALA A 185 -14.89 -15.02 1.19
N PRO A 186 -14.05 -15.05 2.24
CA PRO A 186 -13.10 -13.97 2.47
C PRO A 186 -12.15 -13.80 1.27
N PRO A 187 -11.67 -12.57 1.02
CA PRO A 187 -10.57 -12.34 0.10
C PRO A 187 -9.37 -13.24 0.45
N PRO A 188 -8.70 -13.84 -0.54
CA PRO A 188 -7.54 -14.67 -0.30
C PRO A 188 -6.40 -13.86 0.29
N ASP A 189 -5.57 -14.53 1.08
CA ASP A 189 -4.42 -13.89 1.72
C ASP A 189 -3.42 -13.41 0.70
N VAL A 190 -3.03 -12.14 0.82
CA VAL A 190 -1.92 -11.64 0.02
C VAL A 190 -0.63 -12.22 0.61
N ARG A 191 0.04 -13.09 -0.14
CA ARG A 191 1.27 -13.76 0.31
C ARG A 191 2.46 -12.78 0.22
N PRO A 192 3.26 -12.64 1.29
CA PRO A 192 4.48 -11.84 1.26
C PRO A 192 5.52 -12.45 0.30
N GLY A 193 6.31 -11.61 -0.38
CA GLY A 193 7.63 -12.01 -0.89
C GLY A 193 7.87 -12.03 -2.41
N GLN A 194 6.95 -11.54 -3.26
CA GLN A 194 7.20 -11.48 -4.72
C GLN A 194 7.11 -10.08 -5.35
N GLY A 195 6.97 -9.01 -4.56
CA GLY A 195 7.12 -7.64 -5.06
C GLY A 195 6.08 -7.19 -6.08
N GLN A 196 5.00 -7.95 -6.29
CA GLN A 196 3.98 -7.63 -7.29
C GLN A 196 2.86 -6.76 -6.68
N GLU A 197 2.42 -5.76 -7.45
CA GLU A 197 1.29 -4.90 -7.10
C GLU A 197 -0.03 -5.69 -7.06
N VAL A 198 -0.92 -5.37 -6.12
CA VAL A 198 -2.28 -5.95 -6.11
C VAL A 198 -3.09 -5.34 -7.24
N GLY A 199 -3.52 -6.18 -8.17
CA GLY A 199 -4.57 -5.83 -9.12
C GLY A 199 -5.95 -6.09 -8.51
N VAL A 200 -6.91 -5.24 -8.85
CA VAL A 200 -8.33 -5.42 -8.49
C VAL A 200 -9.14 -5.20 -9.75
N ARG A 201 -10.06 -6.11 -10.03
CA ARG A 201 -11.10 -5.93 -11.05
C ARG A 201 -12.45 -5.73 -10.38
N ALA A 202 -13.31 -4.94 -11.02
CA ALA A 202 -14.62 -4.69 -10.46
C ALA A 202 -15.72 -4.55 -11.52
N ARG A 203 -16.96 -4.85 -11.11
CA ARG A 203 -18.19 -4.52 -11.82
C ARG A 203 -19.05 -3.63 -10.94
N CYS A 204 -19.46 -2.50 -11.51
CA CYS A 204 -20.39 -1.56 -10.88
C CYS A 204 -21.82 -1.89 -11.34
N LEU A 205 -22.66 -2.21 -10.37
CA LEU A 205 -24.08 -2.51 -10.56
C LEU A 205 -24.91 -1.51 -9.77
N VAL A 206 -26.02 -1.05 -10.34
CA VAL A 206 -26.95 -0.15 -9.67
C VAL A 206 -28.34 -0.75 -9.62
N HIS A 207 -28.93 -0.68 -8.44
CA HIS A 207 -30.35 -0.88 -8.21
C HIS A 207 -30.96 0.49 -7.94
N LEU A 208 -31.81 0.95 -8.85
CA LEU A 208 -32.59 2.17 -8.64
C LEU A 208 -33.81 1.81 -7.79
N GLY A 209 -33.91 2.41 -6.60
CA GLY A 209 -35.14 2.40 -5.81
C GLY A 209 -36.12 3.46 -6.32
N ARG A 210 -37.02 3.91 -5.45
CA ARG A 210 -37.90 5.05 -5.75
C ARG A 210 -37.10 6.35 -5.89
N PRO A 211 -37.52 7.28 -6.78
CA PRO A 211 -36.89 8.59 -6.89
C PRO A 211 -37.11 9.41 -5.61
N ASP A 212 -36.15 10.30 -5.30
CA ASP A 212 -36.11 11.07 -4.05
C ASP A 212 -37.33 12.00 -3.89
N GLU A 213 -37.92 12.44 -5.01
CA GLU A 213 -39.14 13.27 -5.05
C GLU A 213 -40.40 12.52 -4.58
N GLU A 214 -40.37 11.19 -4.62
CA GLU A 214 -41.48 10.32 -4.20
C GLU A 214 -41.25 9.74 -2.79
N LEU A 215 -40.07 9.95 -2.18
CA LEU A 215 -39.78 9.52 -0.81
C LEU A 215 -40.34 10.53 0.21
N GLY A 216 -40.97 10.01 1.26
CA GLY A 216 -41.32 10.82 2.42
C GLY A 216 -40.07 11.32 3.15
N SER A 217 -40.14 12.49 3.80
CA SER A 217 -39.05 12.99 4.65
C SER A 217 -38.75 11.98 5.76
N GLY A 218 -37.66 11.23 5.65
CA GLY A 218 -37.23 10.24 6.64
C GLY A 218 -37.19 8.78 6.16
N GLU A 219 -37.61 8.48 4.92
CA GLU A 219 -37.45 7.12 4.37
C GLU A 219 -35.97 6.83 3.99
N GLU A 220 -35.50 5.61 4.30
CA GLU A 220 -34.15 5.19 3.93
C GLU A 220 -33.97 5.09 2.42
N ALA A 221 -32.77 5.41 1.94
CA ALA A 221 -32.41 5.21 0.54
C ALA A 221 -32.56 3.73 0.15
N ASP A 222 -33.56 3.46 -0.70
CA ASP A 222 -33.79 2.12 -1.25
C ASP A 222 -32.79 1.80 -2.38
N GLY A 223 -32.28 2.83 -3.07
CA GLY A 223 -31.29 2.65 -4.13
C GLY A 223 -29.91 2.19 -3.63
N VAL A 224 -29.21 1.38 -4.43
CA VAL A 224 -27.88 0.86 -4.10
C VAL A 224 -26.95 0.97 -5.31
N CYS A 225 -25.75 1.52 -5.10
CA CYS A 225 -24.61 1.42 -6.00
C CYS A 225 -23.61 0.42 -5.44
N LEU A 226 -23.51 -0.75 -6.09
CA LEU A 226 -22.72 -1.88 -5.63
C LEU A 226 -21.46 -2.06 -6.49
N PHE A 227 -20.31 -2.15 -5.85
CA PHE A 227 -19.08 -2.60 -6.47
C PHE A 227 -18.83 -4.06 -6.09
N LEU A 228 -18.99 -4.96 -7.05
CA LEU A 228 -18.53 -6.34 -6.92
C LEU A 228 -17.09 -6.42 -7.43
N TYR A 229 -16.18 -6.99 -6.66
CA TYR A 229 -14.76 -6.96 -7.02
C TYR A 229 -13.99 -8.20 -6.60
N GLU A 230 -12.90 -8.46 -7.31
CA GLU A 230 -11.96 -9.55 -7.04
C GLU A 230 -10.52 -9.05 -7.11
N HIS A 231 -9.61 -9.77 -6.47
CA HIS A 231 -8.18 -9.48 -6.59
C HIS A 231 -7.63 -10.21 -7.82
N THR A 232 -7.14 -9.45 -8.79
CA THR A 232 -6.38 -10.00 -9.92
C THR A 232 -4.92 -10.03 -9.53
N SER A 233 -4.47 -11.16 -9.01
CA SER A 233 -3.05 -11.43 -8.98
C SER A 233 -2.73 -12.71 -9.73
N SER A 234 -1.61 -12.67 -10.45
CA SER A 234 -0.98 -13.79 -11.14
C SER A 234 -0.61 -14.94 -10.20
N TYR A 235 -0.66 -14.72 -8.87
CA TYR A 235 -0.45 -15.74 -7.83
C TYR A 235 -1.46 -16.90 -7.87
N PHE A 236 -2.62 -16.72 -8.51
CA PHE A 236 -3.66 -17.75 -8.61
C PHE A 236 -3.60 -18.53 -9.93
N SER A 237 -2.66 -18.18 -10.81
CA SER A 237 -2.32 -18.95 -12.01
C SER A 237 -1.24 -19.97 -11.65
N ASN A 238 -1.45 -21.24 -11.99
CA ASN A 238 -0.39 -22.27 -11.93
C ASN A 238 0.69 -22.04 -13.01
N GLN A 239 0.64 -20.96 -13.80
CA GLN A 239 1.64 -20.65 -14.81
C GLN A 239 2.71 -19.65 -14.31
N PRO A 240 3.98 -19.83 -14.70
CA PRO A 240 5.03 -18.89 -14.36
C PRO A 240 4.81 -17.51 -14.99
N HIS A 241 4.98 -16.46 -14.21
CA HIS A 241 4.74 -15.05 -14.57
C HIS A 241 5.48 -14.55 -15.83
N TRP A 242 6.58 -15.18 -16.26
CA TRP A 242 7.31 -14.82 -17.48
C TRP A 242 6.65 -15.34 -18.78
N GLN A 243 5.64 -16.22 -18.68
CA GLN A 243 4.91 -16.75 -19.84
C GLN A 243 3.68 -15.92 -20.22
N ASP A 244 3.27 -14.96 -19.40
CA ASP A 244 2.14 -14.08 -19.70
C ASP A 244 2.53 -12.59 -19.57
N PRO A 245 2.78 -11.90 -20.70
CA PRO A 245 3.07 -10.47 -20.73
C PRO A 245 1.93 -9.60 -20.17
N SER A 246 0.70 -10.12 -20.10
CA SER A 246 -0.47 -9.40 -19.58
C SER A 246 -0.67 -9.59 -18.07
N ALA A 247 -0.03 -10.60 -17.47
CA ALA A 247 -0.05 -10.87 -16.04
C ALA A 247 0.80 -9.88 -15.21
N ASN A 248 1.54 -8.97 -15.86
CA ASN A 248 2.45 -8.03 -15.21
C ASN A 248 2.02 -6.56 -15.27
N THR A 249 0.85 -6.25 -15.83
CA THR A 249 0.36 -4.86 -15.91
C THR A 249 -0.84 -4.68 -15.01
N ASN A 250 -0.66 -3.90 -13.94
CA ASN A 250 -1.77 -3.42 -13.13
C ASN A 250 -2.70 -2.55 -14.00
N THR A 251 -3.91 -3.05 -14.30
CA THR A 251 -4.90 -2.38 -15.16
C THR A 251 -5.24 -0.99 -14.66
N ILE A 252 -5.41 -0.84 -13.34
CA ILE A 252 -5.71 0.46 -12.73
C ILE A 252 -4.57 1.45 -12.98
N ARG A 253 -3.32 1.02 -12.80
CA ARG A 253 -2.15 1.84 -13.12
C ARG A 253 -2.10 2.22 -14.60
N GLY A 254 -2.44 1.29 -15.50
CA GLY A 254 -2.47 1.50 -16.95
C GLY A 254 -3.53 2.51 -17.42
N LEU A 255 -4.69 2.57 -16.74
CA LEU A 255 -5.73 3.57 -17.02
C LEU A 255 -5.32 5.00 -16.64
N GLY A 256 -4.38 5.13 -15.69
CA GLY A 256 -3.92 6.41 -15.18
C GLY A 256 -4.93 7.09 -14.24
N PRO A 257 -4.50 8.11 -13.48
CA PRO A 257 -5.31 8.70 -12.42
C PRO A 257 -6.48 9.56 -12.96
N GLU A 258 -6.41 10.03 -14.20
CA GLU A 258 -7.47 10.79 -14.86
C GLU A 258 -8.77 9.99 -15.04
N ALA A 259 -8.65 8.66 -15.19
CA ALA A 259 -9.80 7.77 -15.35
C ALA A 259 -10.71 7.70 -14.10
N PHE A 260 -10.23 8.19 -12.94
CA PHE A 260 -10.89 8.05 -11.64
C PHE A 260 -11.38 9.39 -11.08
N ARG A 261 -11.67 10.36 -11.94
CA ARG A 261 -12.15 11.70 -11.56
C ARG A 261 -13.66 11.80 -11.40
N SER A 262 -14.42 10.93 -12.07
CA SER A 262 -15.87 11.02 -12.11
C SER A 262 -16.54 9.75 -11.63
N PHE A 263 -17.80 9.87 -11.21
CA PHE A 263 -18.65 8.71 -10.92
C PHE A 263 -18.82 7.81 -12.16
N PRO A 264 -18.91 6.48 -11.99
CA PRO A 264 -18.70 5.72 -10.74
C PRO A 264 -17.22 5.39 -10.46
N ALA A 265 -16.31 5.68 -11.39
CA ALA A 265 -14.89 5.32 -11.29
C ALA A 265 -14.19 5.93 -10.06
N HIS A 266 -14.50 7.19 -9.72
CA HIS A 266 -13.99 7.85 -8.53
C HIS A 266 -14.34 7.07 -7.25
N ASN A 267 -15.61 6.69 -7.10
CA ASN A 267 -16.09 5.94 -5.93
C ASN A 267 -15.48 4.55 -5.84
N PHE A 268 -15.32 3.85 -6.97
CA PHE A 268 -14.59 2.58 -7.02
C PHE A 268 -13.13 2.75 -6.55
N PHE A 269 -12.42 3.72 -7.14
CA PHE A 269 -11.02 3.95 -6.83
C PHE A 269 -10.82 4.29 -5.35
N VAL A 270 -11.62 5.23 -4.82
CA VAL A 270 -11.46 5.73 -3.44
C VAL A 270 -11.93 4.71 -2.40
N ARG A 271 -13.10 4.07 -2.59
CA ARG A 271 -13.72 3.23 -1.55
C ARG A 271 -13.31 1.76 -1.61
N VAL A 272 -12.81 1.29 -2.75
CA VAL A 272 -12.46 -0.12 -2.96
C VAL A 272 -10.97 -0.25 -3.21
N TYR A 273 -10.47 0.33 -4.31
CA TYR A 273 -9.12 0.06 -4.77
C TYR A 273 -8.03 0.61 -3.84
N ARG A 274 -8.06 1.92 -3.53
CA ARG A 274 -7.04 2.60 -2.71
C ARG A 274 -6.81 1.93 -1.35
N PRO A 275 -7.82 1.72 -0.50
CA PRO A 275 -7.61 1.12 0.82
C PRO A 275 -7.08 -0.32 0.71
N VAL A 276 -7.60 -1.12 -0.23
CA VAL A 276 -7.13 -2.50 -0.46
C VAL A 276 -5.67 -2.51 -0.92
N ALA A 277 -5.32 -1.71 -1.92
CA ALA A 277 -3.97 -1.67 -2.47
C ALA A 277 -2.94 -1.14 -1.47
N ILE A 278 -3.27 -0.07 -0.72
CA ILE A 278 -2.38 0.51 0.30
C ILE A 278 -2.20 -0.47 1.46
N MET A 279 -3.28 -1.10 1.93
CA MET A 279 -3.19 -2.03 3.07
C MET A 279 -2.48 -3.32 2.71
N SER A 280 -2.69 -3.82 1.50
CA SER A 280 -1.92 -4.94 0.99
C SER A 280 -0.43 -4.58 0.84
N ALA A 281 -0.10 -3.42 0.27
CA ALA A 281 1.27 -2.95 0.16
C ALA A 281 1.93 -2.83 1.54
N LEU A 282 1.19 -2.33 2.55
CA LEU A 282 1.69 -2.23 3.93
C LEU A 282 1.99 -3.60 4.53
N LEU A 283 1.07 -4.55 4.40
CA LEU A 283 1.23 -5.92 4.88
C LEU A 283 2.40 -6.65 4.23
N ASN A 284 2.57 -6.47 2.92
CA ASN A 284 3.66 -7.09 2.16
C ASN A 284 4.97 -6.31 2.24
N ARG A 285 4.94 -5.11 2.82
CA ARG A 285 6.09 -4.19 2.91
C ARG A 285 6.66 -3.92 1.51
N THR A 286 5.77 -3.74 0.53
CA THR A 286 6.12 -3.49 -0.89
C THR A 286 5.74 -2.07 -1.29
N PRO A 287 6.64 -1.27 -1.88
CA PRO A 287 6.31 0.08 -2.35
C PRO A 287 5.09 0.09 -3.28
N THR A 288 4.32 1.17 -3.25
CA THR A 288 3.14 1.36 -4.12
C THR A 288 3.22 2.67 -4.89
N TYR A 289 2.82 2.64 -6.17
CA TYR A 289 2.72 3.82 -7.02
C TYR A 289 1.65 4.82 -6.54
N LEU A 290 0.75 4.39 -5.64
CA LEU A 290 -0.27 5.26 -5.06
C LEU A 290 0.31 6.40 -4.20
N SER A 291 1.60 6.34 -3.86
CA SER A 291 2.33 7.43 -3.22
C SER A 291 2.73 8.56 -4.19
N ASP A 292 2.62 8.34 -5.50
CA ASP A 292 2.95 9.35 -6.50
C ASP A 292 1.96 10.53 -6.43
N PRO A 293 2.43 11.79 -6.51
CA PRO A 293 1.58 12.97 -6.36
C PRO A 293 0.39 13.03 -7.32
N SER A 294 0.54 12.49 -8.53
CA SER A 294 -0.55 12.45 -9.52
C SER A 294 -1.72 11.58 -9.04
N TRP A 295 -1.46 10.50 -8.31
CA TRP A 295 -2.47 9.60 -7.73
C TRP A 295 -3.06 10.11 -6.41
N LEU A 296 -2.38 11.06 -5.76
CA LEU A 296 -2.89 11.76 -4.58
C LEU A 296 -3.79 12.94 -4.93
N THR A 297 -3.64 13.55 -6.11
CA THR A 297 -4.30 14.83 -6.45
C THR A 297 -5.34 14.69 -7.56
N THR A 298 -4.96 14.05 -8.68
CA THR A 298 -5.78 14.02 -9.89
C THR A 298 -7.15 13.35 -9.68
N PRO A 299 -7.27 12.18 -9.01
CA PRO A 299 -8.58 11.56 -8.77
C PRO A 299 -9.50 12.41 -7.90
N PHE A 300 -8.93 13.32 -7.08
CA PHE A 300 -9.64 14.23 -6.18
C PHE A 300 -9.74 15.66 -6.75
N ALA A 301 -9.56 15.83 -8.06
CA ALA A 301 -9.61 17.16 -8.67
C ALA A 301 -11.00 17.82 -8.57
N THR A 302 -12.06 17.00 -8.50
CA THR A 302 -13.45 17.45 -8.43
C THR A 302 -14.13 17.10 -7.12
N HIS A 303 -13.79 15.95 -6.53
CA HIS A 303 -14.37 15.47 -5.28
C HIS A 303 -13.52 15.90 -4.07
N PRO A 304 -14.14 16.37 -2.98
CA PRO A 304 -13.42 16.70 -1.76
C PRO A 304 -12.89 15.43 -1.07
N LYS A 305 -11.69 15.53 -0.49
CA LYS A 305 -11.11 14.45 0.32
C LYS A 305 -11.80 14.33 1.67
N SER A 306 -11.98 13.09 2.11
CA SER A 306 -12.38 12.78 3.47
C SER A 306 -11.15 12.72 4.40
N PRO A 307 -11.39 12.75 5.72
CA PRO A 307 -10.41 12.37 6.73
C PRO A 307 -9.63 11.08 6.45
N LEU A 308 -10.33 10.04 6.00
CA LEU A 308 -9.73 8.75 5.67
C LEU A 308 -8.82 8.86 4.45
N ASP A 309 -9.16 9.70 3.47
CA ASP A 309 -8.32 9.89 2.28
C ASP A 309 -6.98 10.54 2.63
N HIS A 310 -6.99 11.55 3.51
CA HIS A 310 -5.76 12.17 4.02
C HIS A 310 -4.89 11.19 4.82
N LEU A 311 -5.52 10.30 5.60
CA LEU A 311 -4.82 9.23 6.29
C LEU A 311 -4.19 8.25 5.28
N LEU A 312 -4.96 7.77 4.30
CA LEU A 312 -4.49 6.85 3.27
C LEU A 312 -3.36 7.45 2.42
N ASP A 313 -3.41 8.74 2.11
CA ASP A 313 -2.30 9.44 1.44
C ASP A 313 -1.01 9.34 2.25
N SER A 314 -1.08 9.56 3.56
CA SER A 314 0.06 9.43 4.46
C SER A 314 0.56 7.97 4.50
N LEU A 315 -0.36 7.02 4.62
CA LEU A 315 -0.06 5.58 4.67
C LEU A 315 0.53 5.05 3.36
N SER A 316 0.23 5.64 2.21
CA SER A 316 0.77 5.19 0.91
C SER A 316 2.30 5.21 0.84
N THR A 317 2.96 6.04 1.66
CA THR A 317 4.43 6.15 1.72
C THR A 317 5.09 5.10 2.63
N PHE A 318 4.33 4.50 3.54
CA PHE A 318 4.85 3.57 4.56
C PHE A 318 5.43 2.30 3.97
N PRO A 319 4.80 1.64 2.99
CA PRO A 319 5.33 0.38 2.46
C PRO A 319 6.78 0.50 1.96
N ALA A 320 7.15 1.63 1.34
CA ALA A 320 8.52 1.89 0.92
C ALA A 320 9.48 2.10 2.10
N LEU A 321 9.02 2.75 3.17
CA LEU A 321 9.77 2.92 4.41
C LEU A 321 10.06 1.56 5.08
N LEU A 322 9.05 0.69 5.13
CA LEU A 322 9.14 -0.66 5.68
C LEU A 322 10.06 -1.57 4.85
N ALA A 323 9.95 -1.51 3.52
CA ALA A 323 10.85 -2.23 2.62
C ALA A 323 12.32 -1.85 2.83
N ARG A 324 12.59 -0.55 2.99
CA ARG A 324 13.94 -0.05 3.31
C ARG A 324 14.42 -0.55 4.66
N ALA A 325 13.54 -0.63 5.66
CA ALA A 325 13.88 -1.15 6.98
C ALA A 325 14.31 -2.61 6.90
N ASP A 326 13.59 -3.44 6.14
CA ASP A 326 13.96 -4.85 5.95
C ASP A 326 15.33 -4.99 5.29
N HIS A 327 15.59 -4.19 4.25
CA HIS A 327 16.88 -4.20 3.58
C HIS A 327 18.03 -3.83 4.54
N VAL A 328 17.87 -2.76 5.33
CA VAL A 328 18.87 -2.33 6.32
C VAL A 328 19.05 -3.40 7.41
N LEU A 329 17.96 -3.97 7.92
CA LEU A 329 18.00 -4.99 8.96
C LEU A 329 18.72 -6.27 8.49
N ALA A 330 18.61 -6.61 7.20
CA ALA A 330 19.28 -7.77 6.59
C ALA A 330 20.78 -7.55 6.27
N GLN A 331 21.27 -6.31 6.29
CA GLN A 331 22.69 -6.02 6.04
C GLN A 331 23.60 -6.40 7.22
N ARG A 332 24.88 -6.61 6.94
CA ARG A 332 25.91 -6.83 7.98
C ARG A 332 26.06 -5.61 8.90
N HIS A 333 26.44 -5.85 10.15
CA HIS A 333 26.50 -4.86 11.23
C HIS A 333 27.69 -3.90 11.07
N THR A 334 27.63 -3.05 10.05
CA THR A 334 28.66 -2.04 9.73
C THR A 334 28.26 -0.65 10.23
N LEU A 335 29.22 0.27 10.30
CA LEU A 335 28.94 1.68 10.64
C LEU A 335 27.96 2.32 9.63
N ALA A 336 28.11 2.03 8.34
CA ALA A 336 27.23 2.53 7.29
C ALA A 336 25.78 2.05 7.47
N ARG A 337 25.58 0.77 7.83
CA ARG A 337 24.25 0.23 8.19
C ARG A 337 23.66 1.00 9.38
N ARG A 338 24.45 1.23 10.43
CA ARG A 338 24.00 1.95 11.63
C ARG A 338 23.56 3.38 11.31
N LEU A 339 24.33 4.14 10.52
CA LEU A 339 23.96 5.49 10.09
C LEU A 339 22.67 5.49 9.27
N THR A 340 22.54 4.56 8.32
CA THR A 340 21.33 4.39 7.51
C THR A 340 20.11 4.04 8.38
N ALA A 341 20.29 3.17 9.38
CA ALA A 341 19.24 2.80 10.33
C ALA A 341 18.80 3.99 11.20
N GLN A 342 19.73 4.86 11.59
CA GLN A 342 19.42 6.08 12.37
C GLN A 342 18.58 7.07 11.54
N GLU A 343 18.96 7.32 10.28
CA GLU A 343 18.18 8.16 9.37
C GLU A 343 16.78 7.60 9.12
N LEU A 344 16.69 6.27 8.94
CA LEU A 344 15.42 5.60 8.72
C LEU A 344 14.54 5.65 9.97
N LEU A 345 15.11 5.42 11.14
CA LEU A 345 14.41 5.53 12.41
C LEU A 345 13.85 6.94 12.62
N HIS A 346 14.63 7.99 12.34
CA HIS A 346 14.13 9.37 12.39
C HIS A 346 12.92 9.55 11.46
N THR A 347 13.01 9.01 10.24
CA THR A 347 11.90 9.08 9.27
C THR A 347 10.66 8.37 9.80
N CYS A 348 10.79 7.20 10.45
CA CYS A 348 9.67 6.50 11.08
C CYS A 348 8.99 7.33 12.17
N LEU A 349 9.78 8.04 13.01
CA LEU A 349 9.27 8.88 14.09
C LEU A 349 8.53 10.12 13.56
N ASP A 350 9.08 10.79 12.53
CA ASP A 350 8.42 11.92 11.86
C ASP A 350 7.07 11.50 11.28
N VAL A 351 7.06 10.33 10.65
CA VAL A 351 5.89 9.74 10.02
C VAL A 351 4.82 9.39 11.06
N GLU A 352 5.19 8.77 12.18
CA GLU A 352 4.27 8.51 13.30
C GLU A 352 3.65 9.81 13.83
N LEU A 353 4.48 10.84 14.02
CA LEU A 353 4.04 12.15 14.50
C LEU A 353 3.06 12.81 13.51
N ASN A 354 3.30 12.68 12.20
CA ASN A 354 2.39 13.18 11.17
C ASN A 354 1.05 12.44 11.20
N LEU A 355 1.03 11.10 11.37
CA LEU A 355 -0.22 10.36 11.55
C LEU A 355 -0.99 10.78 12.81
N ALA A 356 -0.28 10.96 13.93
CA ALA A 356 -0.88 11.41 15.18
C ALA A 356 -1.52 12.81 15.02
N ARG A 357 -0.82 13.74 14.36
CA ARG A 357 -1.40 15.07 14.06
C ARG A 357 -2.61 14.98 13.12
N ALA A 358 -2.53 14.16 12.07
CA ALA A 358 -3.63 13.97 11.13
C ALA A 358 -4.90 13.49 11.85
N THR A 359 -4.77 12.53 12.77
CA THR A 359 -5.92 12.02 13.56
C THR A 359 -6.42 13.00 14.62
N GLN A 360 -5.54 13.81 15.22
CA GLN A 360 -5.93 14.85 16.18
C GLN A 360 -6.76 15.98 15.56
N VAL A 361 -6.39 16.46 14.36
CA VAL A 361 -7.13 17.52 13.65
C VAL A 361 -8.58 17.11 13.42
N LEU A 362 -8.83 15.82 13.16
CA LEU A 362 -10.16 15.27 12.96
C LEU A 362 -11.05 15.27 14.21
N GLY A 363 -10.44 15.31 15.40
CA GLY A 363 -11.12 15.40 16.68
C GLY A 363 -11.43 16.83 17.14
N GLY A 364 -10.88 17.86 16.49
CA GLY A 364 -10.79 19.21 17.07
C GLY A 364 -11.48 20.37 16.35
N GLN A 365 -12.08 20.20 15.16
CA GLN A 365 -12.46 21.38 14.35
C GLN A 365 -13.91 21.89 14.45
N GLN A 366 -14.89 21.21 15.07
CA GLN A 366 -16.23 21.84 15.18
C GLN A 366 -17.25 21.34 16.22
N GLN A 367 -17.03 20.22 16.92
CA GLN A 367 -17.94 19.75 17.98
C GLN A 367 -17.14 19.18 19.16
N GLN A 368 -17.59 19.45 20.39
CA GLN A 368 -16.96 19.11 21.68
C GLN A 368 -16.85 17.60 21.99
N GLN A 369 -16.91 16.71 20.99
CA GLN A 369 -16.88 15.26 21.22
C GLN A 369 -15.61 14.60 20.62
N PRO A 370 -14.90 13.76 21.39
CA PRO A 370 -13.72 13.05 20.90
C PRO A 370 -14.09 12.03 19.81
N LEU A 371 -13.14 11.66 18.95
CA LEU A 371 -13.35 10.67 17.89
C LEU A 371 -13.82 9.31 18.42
N PHE A 372 -13.30 8.95 19.60
CA PHE A 372 -13.64 7.75 20.32
C PHE A 372 -13.57 8.01 21.83
N ARG A 373 -14.26 7.18 22.61
CA ARG A 373 -14.20 7.17 24.07
C ARG A 373 -14.24 5.74 24.57
N PHE A 374 -13.54 5.48 25.68
CA PHE A 374 -13.71 4.23 26.40
C PHE A 374 -15.06 4.25 27.10
N GLU A 375 -15.86 3.22 26.86
CA GLU A 375 -17.09 3.02 27.63
C GLU A 375 -16.70 2.53 29.02
N ALA A 376 -17.30 3.16 30.04
CA ALA A 376 -17.22 2.61 31.38
C ALA A 376 -17.88 1.22 31.37
N PRO A 377 -17.35 0.23 32.12
CA PRO A 377 -18.05 -1.02 32.34
C PRO A 377 -19.41 -0.65 32.96
N SER A 378 -20.49 -0.75 32.19
CA SER A 378 -21.82 -0.63 32.78
C SER A 378 -21.99 -1.85 33.66
N ALA A 379 -22.14 -1.65 34.97
CA ALA A 379 -22.87 -2.62 35.77
C ALA A 379 -24.18 -2.86 35.01
N ALA A 380 -24.50 -4.11 34.69
CA ALA A 380 -25.77 -4.42 34.07
C ALA A 380 -26.86 -3.75 34.90
N ALA A 381 -27.75 -2.98 34.28
CA ALA A 381 -28.96 -2.58 34.98
C ALA A 381 -29.64 -3.89 35.41
N PRO A 382 -30.03 -4.05 36.69
CA PRO A 382 -30.65 -5.28 37.14
C PRO A 382 -31.89 -5.49 36.29
N GLY A 383 -31.91 -6.57 35.52
CA GLY A 383 -33.12 -6.99 34.83
C GLY A 383 -34.18 -7.19 35.90
N GLU A 384 -35.30 -6.50 35.76
CA GLU A 384 -36.56 -6.89 36.40
C GLU A 384 -36.92 -8.26 35.81
N ASP A 385 -36.38 -9.31 36.42
CA ASP A 385 -36.90 -10.69 36.49
C ASP A 385 -35.74 -11.69 36.66
N GLY A 386 -35.53 -12.14 37.90
CA GLY A 386 -34.93 -13.43 38.23
C GLY A 386 -33.40 -13.48 38.38
N LEU A 387 -32.96 -13.72 39.62
CA LEU A 387 -31.63 -14.14 40.08
C LEU A 387 -30.57 -14.46 38.99
N PRO A 388 -29.53 -13.62 38.83
CA PRO A 388 -28.26 -14.06 38.27
C PRO A 388 -27.40 -14.72 39.37
N GLY A 389 -26.66 -15.77 39.01
CA GLY A 389 -25.59 -16.29 39.87
C GLY A 389 -24.47 -15.26 39.95
N GLU A 390 -24.19 -14.76 41.15
CA GLU A 390 -23.23 -13.68 41.46
C GLU A 390 -21.85 -13.91 40.80
N GLU A 391 -21.40 -15.17 40.70
CA GLU A 391 -20.11 -15.54 40.09
C GLU A 391 -20.04 -15.25 38.58
N LYS A 392 -21.12 -15.43 37.82
CA LYS A 392 -21.12 -15.18 36.35
C LYS A 392 -21.17 -13.70 36.02
N GLU A 393 -21.81 -12.90 36.86
CA GLU A 393 -21.89 -11.46 36.69
C GLU A 393 -20.56 -10.80 37.05
N GLU A 394 -19.90 -11.27 38.12
CA GLU A 394 -18.57 -10.81 38.50
C GLU A 394 -17.50 -11.18 37.45
N GLU A 395 -17.55 -12.39 36.89
CA GLU A 395 -16.67 -12.81 35.78
C GLU A 395 -16.94 -12.02 34.49
N ALA A 396 -18.21 -11.72 34.17
CA ALA A 396 -18.57 -10.89 33.02
C ALA A 396 -18.16 -9.42 33.19
N VAL A 397 -18.31 -8.85 34.38
CA VAL A 397 -17.86 -7.49 34.72
C VAL A 397 -16.33 -7.42 34.73
N ALA A 398 -15.63 -8.43 35.26
CA ALA A 398 -14.18 -8.52 35.20
C ALA A 398 -13.66 -8.67 33.76
N ALA A 399 -14.33 -9.47 32.92
CA ALA A 399 -14.02 -9.59 31.49
C ALA A 399 -14.28 -8.29 30.73
N ALA A 400 -15.38 -7.59 31.03
CA ALA A 400 -15.70 -6.28 30.43
C ALA A 400 -14.72 -5.19 30.88
N ALA A 401 -14.22 -5.24 32.12
CA ALA A 401 -13.17 -4.37 32.63
C ALA A 401 -11.79 -4.69 32.02
N ALA A 402 -11.50 -5.96 31.73
CA ALA A 402 -10.26 -6.39 31.07
C ALA A 402 -10.21 -6.01 29.58
N PHE A 403 -11.36 -5.89 28.92
CA PHE A 403 -11.45 -5.47 27.52
C PHE A 403 -12.52 -4.38 27.30
N PRO A 404 -12.26 -3.13 27.75
CA PRO A 404 -13.26 -2.06 27.71
C PRO A 404 -13.68 -1.77 26.26
N ARG A 405 -14.97 -1.51 26.06
CA ARG A 405 -15.51 -1.18 24.74
C ARG A 405 -15.08 0.22 24.33
N LEU A 406 -14.89 0.42 23.03
CA LEU A 406 -14.71 1.75 22.44
C LEU A 406 -15.99 2.13 21.72
N SER A 407 -16.55 3.29 22.08
CA SER A 407 -17.54 3.95 21.23
C SER A 407 -16.89 5.01 20.38
N PHE A 408 -17.37 5.13 19.14
CA PHE A 408 -16.87 6.06 18.15
C PHE A 408 -17.97 7.04 17.78
N ARG A 409 -17.58 8.25 17.38
CA ARG A 409 -18.57 9.27 16.96
C ARG A 409 -19.38 8.88 15.72
N SER A 410 -18.86 7.97 14.90
CA SER A 410 -19.46 7.49 13.64
C SER A 410 -18.69 6.28 13.12
N ALA A 411 -19.32 5.50 12.23
CA ALA A 411 -18.65 4.42 11.50
C ALA A 411 -17.43 4.93 10.72
N HIS A 412 -17.50 6.12 10.11
CA HIS A 412 -16.35 6.71 9.41
C HIS A 412 -15.17 6.99 10.35
N ALA A 413 -15.43 7.52 11.55
CA ALA A 413 -14.38 7.75 12.55
C ALA A 413 -13.76 6.42 13.03
N ALA A 414 -14.57 5.39 13.27
CA ALA A 414 -14.07 4.06 13.60
C ALA A 414 -13.18 3.50 12.48
N LEU A 415 -13.56 3.69 11.21
CA LEU A 415 -12.78 3.26 10.06
C LEU A 415 -11.43 3.98 9.96
N VAL A 416 -11.41 5.30 10.17
CA VAL A 416 -10.17 6.10 10.24
C VAL A 416 -9.25 5.59 11.34
N MET A 417 -9.78 5.42 12.56
CA MET A 417 -8.99 4.97 13.71
C MET A 417 -8.49 3.53 13.53
N ALA A 418 -9.29 2.64 12.95
CA ALA A 418 -8.89 1.27 12.67
C ALA A 418 -7.70 1.20 11.69
N HIS A 419 -7.70 1.99 10.61
CA HIS A 419 -6.57 2.08 9.68
C HIS A 419 -5.34 2.69 10.35
N TYR A 420 -5.52 3.74 11.15
CA TYR A 420 -4.43 4.38 11.89
C TYR A 420 -3.74 3.39 12.85
N TRP A 421 -4.52 2.71 13.71
CA TRP A 421 -3.96 1.74 14.65
C TRP A 421 -3.36 0.53 13.95
N THR A 422 -3.95 0.07 12.85
CA THR A 422 -3.39 -1.01 12.03
C THR A 422 -2.01 -0.62 11.47
N ALA A 423 -1.84 0.63 11.01
CA ALA A 423 -0.54 1.13 10.58
C ALA A 423 0.49 1.16 11.71
N LEU A 424 0.08 1.53 12.93
CA LEU A 424 0.95 1.51 14.11
C LEU A 424 1.35 0.08 14.51
N VAL A 425 0.44 -0.89 14.42
CA VAL A 425 0.75 -2.30 14.70
C VAL A 425 1.86 -2.82 13.78
N VAL A 426 1.90 -2.37 12.52
CA VAL A 426 2.99 -2.73 11.58
C VAL A 426 4.26 -1.90 11.83
N LEU A 427 4.12 -0.63 12.18
CA LEU A 427 5.25 0.30 12.36
C LEU A 427 6.04 0.02 13.65
N TYR A 428 5.37 -0.22 14.78
CA TYR A 428 6.02 -0.33 16.09
C TYR A 428 7.08 -1.45 16.16
N PRO A 429 6.81 -2.69 15.70
CA PRO A 429 7.84 -3.73 15.64
C PRO A 429 9.02 -3.33 14.75
N THR A 430 8.77 -2.58 13.68
CA THR A 430 9.83 -2.09 12.78
C THR A 430 10.72 -1.07 13.49
N VAL A 431 10.13 -0.12 14.21
CA VAL A 431 10.85 0.88 15.01
C VAL A 431 11.67 0.20 16.10
N TRP A 432 11.07 -0.74 16.84
CA TRP A 432 11.74 -1.54 17.86
C TRP A 432 12.97 -2.27 17.29
N ARG A 433 12.81 -2.98 16.17
CA ARG A 433 13.91 -3.71 15.51
C ARG A 433 15.01 -2.77 15.00
N LEU A 434 14.65 -1.64 14.40
CA LEU A 434 15.66 -0.65 13.97
C LEU A 434 16.45 -0.10 15.16
N TYR A 435 15.78 0.23 16.26
CA TYR A 435 16.44 0.73 17.46
C TYR A 435 17.40 -0.29 18.07
N PHE A 436 16.90 -1.49 18.42
CA PHE A 436 17.71 -2.48 19.11
C PHE A 436 18.69 -3.21 18.18
N ALA A 437 18.23 -3.74 17.05
CA ALA A 437 19.03 -4.61 16.18
C ALA A 437 19.86 -3.86 15.12
N ALA A 438 19.69 -2.54 14.97
CA ALA A 438 20.48 -1.76 14.01
C ALA A 438 21.18 -0.53 14.58
N VAL A 439 20.61 0.14 15.59
CA VAL A 439 21.23 1.30 16.23
C VAL A 439 22.11 0.91 17.42
N LEU A 440 21.69 -0.04 18.26
CA LEU A 440 22.46 -0.44 19.45
C LEU A 440 23.49 -1.55 19.17
N ASP A 441 23.21 -2.42 18.19
CA ASP A 441 24.06 -3.58 17.87
C ASP A 441 25.52 -3.20 17.59
N PRO A 442 26.50 -3.93 18.17
CA PRO A 442 27.91 -3.64 17.98
C PRO A 442 28.31 -3.63 16.51
N VAL A 443 29.19 -2.69 16.15
CA VAL A 443 29.72 -2.59 14.80
C VAL A 443 30.92 -3.52 14.65
N VAL A 444 30.92 -4.29 13.56
CA VAL A 444 32.06 -5.12 13.14
C VAL A 444 33.00 -4.25 12.29
N ASP A 445 34.23 -4.02 12.78
CA ASP A 445 35.27 -3.32 12.02
C ASP A 445 35.84 -4.24 10.92
N VAL A 446 35.80 -3.79 9.66
CA VAL A 446 36.34 -4.52 8.50
C VAL A 446 37.87 -4.68 8.60
N ASP A 447 38.53 -3.78 9.34
CA ASP A 447 39.98 -3.76 9.55
C ASP A 447 40.48 -4.96 10.39
N ALA A 448 39.62 -5.59 11.19
CA ALA A 448 39.98 -6.75 12.01
C ALA A 448 40.33 -7.98 11.14
N GLN A 449 39.67 -8.16 9.98
CA GLN A 449 39.94 -9.30 9.08
C GLN A 449 41.23 -9.12 8.27
N GLN A 450 41.57 -7.90 7.84
CA GLN A 450 42.84 -7.63 7.15
C GLN A 450 44.03 -7.84 8.09
N THR A 451 43.91 -7.43 9.35
CA THR A 451 44.96 -7.62 10.36
C THR A 451 45.17 -9.10 10.70
N GLN A 452 44.09 -9.90 10.74
CA GLN A 452 44.15 -11.34 11.01
C GLN A 452 44.74 -12.13 9.83
N GLN A 453 44.42 -11.76 8.58
CA GLN A 453 45.04 -12.34 7.37
C GLN A 453 46.53 -11.98 7.25
N GLN A 454 46.89 -10.73 7.60
CA GLN A 454 48.27 -10.27 7.59
C GLN A 454 49.10 -10.91 8.73
N GLN A 455 48.53 -11.12 9.92
CA GLN A 455 49.16 -11.91 10.99
C GLN A 455 49.26 -13.40 10.64
N GLN A 456 48.30 -13.98 9.92
CA GLN A 456 48.37 -15.36 9.47
C GLN A 456 49.44 -15.54 8.37
N GLN A 457 49.65 -14.55 7.50
CA GLN A 457 50.76 -14.53 6.55
C GLN A 457 52.12 -14.30 7.21
N GLN A 458 52.23 -13.39 8.18
CA GLN A 458 53.48 -13.17 8.94
C GLN A 458 53.83 -14.36 9.87
N GLY A 459 52.84 -15.07 10.40
CA GLY A 459 53.03 -16.31 11.18
C GLY A 459 53.45 -17.52 10.33
N ILE A 460 53.10 -17.54 9.04
CA ILE A 460 53.58 -18.56 8.10
C ILE A 460 55.03 -18.24 7.65
N GLU A 461 55.38 -16.96 7.49
CA GLU A 461 56.72 -16.53 7.06
C GLU A 461 57.79 -16.77 8.16
N MET A 462 57.43 -16.62 9.44
CA MET A 462 58.30 -16.96 10.59
C MET A 462 58.49 -18.47 10.79
N ARG A 463 57.65 -19.33 10.19
CA ARG A 463 57.71 -20.80 10.34
C ARG A 463 58.69 -21.48 9.38
N TRP A 464 59.18 -20.77 8.36
CA TRP A 464 60.10 -21.30 7.33
C TRP A 464 61.48 -20.61 7.32
N GLY A 465 61.81 -19.83 8.36
CA GLY A 465 63.11 -19.19 8.51
C GLY A 465 63.98 -19.87 9.56
N SER A 466 64.99 -20.63 9.09
CA SER A 466 66.19 -21.09 9.81
C SER A 466 66.02 -22.12 10.93
N GLY A 467 66.39 -23.36 10.61
CA GLY A 467 66.75 -24.36 11.59
C GLY A 467 68.07 -24.00 12.29
N HIS A 468 68.08 -24.10 13.61
CA HIS A 468 69.26 -24.47 14.40
C HIS A 468 68.79 -25.26 15.63
N VAL A 469 69.46 -26.39 15.84
CA VAL A 469 69.24 -27.35 16.92
C VAL A 469 69.76 -26.76 18.24
N GLY A 470 68.95 -26.83 19.29
CA GLY A 470 69.36 -26.46 20.64
C GLY A 470 68.48 -27.13 21.69
N THR A 471 68.99 -28.21 22.29
CA THR A 471 68.45 -28.91 23.45
C THR A 471 68.34 -28.01 24.69
N GLY A 472 67.21 -28.09 25.42
CA GLY A 472 67.07 -27.48 26.73
C GLY A 472 65.75 -27.86 27.41
N MET A 473 65.84 -28.72 28.44
CA MET A 473 64.74 -29.06 29.35
C MET A 473 64.34 -27.84 30.20
N GLY A 474 63.04 -27.67 30.45
CA GLY A 474 62.52 -26.73 31.43
C GLY A 474 61.02 -26.90 31.66
N MET A 475 60.66 -27.60 32.73
CA MET A 475 59.29 -27.64 33.27
C MET A 475 58.97 -26.33 34.01
N GLY A 476 57.77 -25.78 33.80
CA GLY A 476 57.20 -24.65 34.54
C GLY A 476 55.71 -24.48 34.24
N PRO A 477 54.88 -24.04 35.21
CA PRO A 477 53.49 -24.50 35.35
C PRO A 477 52.48 -23.69 34.52
N MET A 478 51.36 -24.35 34.20
CA MET A 478 50.17 -23.73 33.64
C MET A 478 49.46 -22.88 34.69
N THR A 479 49.35 -21.58 34.45
CA THR A 479 48.43 -20.70 35.16
C THR A 479 47.73 -19.78 34.17
N GLY A 480 46.42 -19.60 34.37
CA GLY A 480 45.67 -18.45 33.88
C GLY A 480 44.99 -18.62 32.52
N SER A 481 43.84 -19.30 32.52
CA SER A 481 42.74 -19.02 31.59
C SER A 481 42.42 -17.53 31.67
N SER A 482 43.01 -16.74 30.76
CA SER A 482 42.61 -15.36 30.50
C SER A 482 41.62 -15.40 29.34
N ASP A 483 40.42 -14.90 29.60
CA ASP A 483 39.39 -14.66 28.60
C ASP A 483 40.00 -13.96 27.40
N VAL A 484 40.05 -14.66 26.26
CA VAL A 484 40.41 -14.06 24.98
C VAL A 484 39.24 -13.17 24.57
N ALA A 485 39.32 -11.89 24.94
CA ALA A 485 38.43 -10.86 24.43
C ALA A 485 38.54 -10.84 22.90
N VAL A 486 37.45 -11.13 22.21
CA VAL A 486 37.36 -11.09 20.74
C VAL A 486 37.65 -9.65 20.26
N PRO A 487 38.74 -9.38 19.55
CA PRO A 487 39.05 -8.05 19.06
C PRO A 487 38.28 -7.79 17.77
N GLY A 488 37.34 -6.83 17.77
CA GLY A 488 36.64 -6.41 16.54
C GLY A 488 35.23 -5.83 16.70
N SER A 489 34.69 -5.81 17.93
CA SER A 489 33.35 -5.30 18.23
C SER A 489 33.46 -3.96 18.95
N ARG A 490 33.04 -2.86 18.29
CA ARG A 490 32.95 -1.53 18.92
C ARG A 490 31.49 -1.18 19.15
N VAL A 491 31.12 -0.98 20.42
CA VAL A 491 29.84 -0.39 20.80
C VAL A 491 29.99 1.12 20.72
N LEU A 492 29.39 1.75 19.70
CA LEU A 492 29.37 3.22 19.62
C LEU A 492 28.22 3.78 20.47
N PRO A 493 28.39 4.96 21.07
CA PRO A 493 27.36 5.59 21.90
C PRO A 493 26.10 5.90 21.10
N VAL A 494 24.95 5.93 21.79
CA VAL A 494 23.66 6.29 21.20
C VAL A 494 23.70 7.76 20.77
N PRO A 495 23.31 8.09 19.52
CA PRO A 495 23.25 9.47 19.06
C PRO A 495 22.38 10.33 19.97
N VAL A 496 22.81 11.58 20.22
CA VAL A 496 22.12 12.53 21.12
C VAL A 496 20.63 12.68 20.81
N ARG A 497 20.26 12.68 19.52
CA ARG A 497 18.85 12.80 19.09
C ARG A 497 17.97 11.59 19.45
N LEU A 498 18.56 10.43 19.72
CA LEU A 498 17.87 9.20 20.11
C LEU A 498 17.92 8.94 21.62
N GLN A 499 18.70 9.73 22.38
CA GLN A 499 18.80 9.59 23.84
C GLN A 499 17.49 9.93 24.56
N ALA A 500 16.65 10.78 23.97
CA ALA A 500 15.33 11.14 24.50
C ALA A 500 14.21 10.19 24.06
N LEU A 501 14.49 9.20 23.21
CA LEU A 501 13.50 8.24 22.75
C LEU A 501 13.27 7.20 23.85
N ASP A 502 12.02 7.05 24.31
CA ASP A 502 11.62 5.91 25.14
C ASP A 502 11.35 4.70 24.23
N PRO A 503 12.22 3.66 24.22
CA PRO A 503 12.03 2.50 23.35
C PRO A 503 10.82 1.66 23.77
N MET A 504 10.39 1.73 25.03
CA MET A 504 9.28 0.93 25.55
C MET A 504 7.93 1.31 24.93
N ARG A 505 7.81 2.52 24.37
CA ARG A 505 6.68 2.94 23.54
C ARG A 505 6.46 2.03 22.33
N TYR A 506 7.51 1.40 21.81
CA TYR A 506 7.45 0.52 20.63
C TYR A 506 7.50 -0.96 21.00
N SER A 507 7.38 -1.29 22.29
CA SER A 507 7.44 -2.65 22.80
C SER A 507 6.30 -3.53 22.28
N LEU A 508 6.48 -4.84 22.41
CA LEU A 508 5.43 -5.82 22.10
C LEU A 508 4.17 -5.60 22.94
N ALA A 509 4.33 -5.24 24.22
CA ALA A 509 3.20 -4.94 25.11
C ALA A 509 2.36 -3.78 24.59
N ARG A 510 3.01 -2.69 24.15
CA ARG A 510 2.31 -1.55 23.57
C ARG A 510 1.69 -1.88 22.21
N THR A 511 2.38 -2.69 21.39
CA THR A 511 1.84 -3.17 20.11
C THR A 511 0.57 -4.01 20.31
N ARG A 512 0.54 -4.88 21.34
CA ARG A 512 -0.63 -5.68 21.74
C ARG A 512 -1.80 -4.82 22.22
N GLU A 513 -1.53 -3.74 22.94
CA GLU A 513 -2.57 -2.79 23.36
C GLU A 513 -3.22 -2.09 22.15
N VAL A 514 -2.39 -1.63 21.20
CA VAL A 514 -2.85 -0.97 19.98
C VAL A 514 -3.64 -1.95 19.09
N SER A 515 -3.22 -3.21 18.98
CA SER A 515 -3.99 -4.23 18.25
C SER A 515 -5.36 -4.48 18.90
N GLY A 516 -5.45 -4.44 20.24
CA GLY A 516 -6.73 -4.46 20.94
C GLY A 516 -7.67 -3.31 20.52
N ASN A 517 -7.14 -2.11 20.26
CA ASN A 517 -7.93 -0.99 19.73
C ASN A 517 -8.41 -1.24 18.28
N VAL A 518 -7.61 -1.92 17.45
CA VAL A 518 -8.05 -2.36 16.12
C VAL A 518 -9.23 -3.32 16.25
N CYS A 519 -9.15 -4.32 17.14
CA CYS A 519 -10.26 -5.25 17.40
C CYS A 519 -11.55 -4.52 17.77
N ARG A 520 -11.48 -3.59 18.74
CA ARG A 520 -12.64 -2.82 19.21
C ARG A 520 -13.24 -1.94 18.11
N ALA A 521 -12.41 -1.31 17.29
CA ALA A 521 -12.88 -0.54 16.14
C ALA A 521 -13.59 -1.41 15.11
N MET A 522 -13.04 -2.60 14.85
CA MET A 522 -13.65 -3.57 13.95
C MET A 522 -14.98 -4.10 14.50
N ASP A 523 -15.08 -4.39 15.79
CA ASP A 523 -16.33 -4.79 16.43
C ASP A 523 -17.41 -3.72 16.28
N PHE A 524 -17.06 -2.45 16.52
CA PHE A 524 -17.97 -1.32 16.33
C PHE A 524 -18.46 -1.22 14.88
N LEU A 525 -17.53 -1.26 13.91
CA LEU A 525 -17.88 -1.20 12.48
C LEU A 525 -18.83 -2.33 12.05
N LEU A 526 -18.61 -3.53 12.58
CA LEU A 526 -19.46 -4.69 12.27
C LEU A 526 -20.85 -4.54 12.89
N ALA A 527 -20.94 -4.03 14.12
CA ALA A 527 -22.19 -3.77 14.84
C ALA A 527 -23.04 -2.68 14.17
N GLU A 528 -22.42 -1.60 13.68
CA GLU A 528 -23.07 -0.51 12.94
C GLU A 528 -23.59 -0.93 11.54
N GLY A 529 -23.43 -2.20 11.16
CA GLY A 529 -23.92 -2.69 9.89
C GLY A 529 -23.11 -2.20 8.69
N CYS A 530 -21.78 -2.34 8.76
CA CYS A 530 -20.86 -2.03 7.65
C CYS A 530 -21.37 -2.55 6.29
N VAL A 531 -21.28 -1.68 5.27
CA VAL A 531 -21.67 -1.94 3.86
C VAL A 531 -20.49 -2.32 2.97
N GLN A 532 -19.31 -2.48 3.57
CA GLN A 532 -18.06 -2.90 2.93
C GLN A 532 -17.23 -3.74 3.93
N PRO A 533 -17.72 -4.94 4.33
CA PRO A 533 -17.04 -5.79 5.32
C PRO A 533 -15.62 -6.14 4.89
N ASP A 534 -15.36 -6.14 3.58
CA ASP A 534 -14.08 -6.56 3.03
C ASP A 534 -12.91 -5.62 3.36
N LEU A 535 -13.18 -4.36 3.70
CA LEU A 535 -12.16 -3.41 4.17
C LEU A 535 -11.52 -3.88 5.49
N MET A 536 -12.23 -4.71 6.26
CA MET A 536 -11.78 -5.16 7.57
C MET A 536 -10.85 -6.36 7.51
N TRP A 537 -10.81 -7.10 6.39
CA TRP A 537 -9.95 -8.29 6.28
C TRP A 537 -8.47 -7.97 6.41
N HIS A 538 -7.97 -6.89 5.80
CA HIS A 538 -6.55 -6.54 5.91
C HIS A 538 -6.18 -6.16 7.35
N MET A 539 -7.02 -5.38 8.03
CA MET A 539 -6.82 -5.00 9.43
C MET A 539 -6.87 -6.24 10.35
N PHE A 540 -7.85 -7.12 10.12
CA PHE A 540 -7.97 -8.39 10.81
C PHE A 540 -6.73 -9.27 10.62
N ARG A 541 -6.17 -9.37 9.40
CA ARG A 541 -4.96 -10.15 9.14
C ARG A 541 -3.73 -9.61 9.86
N VAL A 542 -3.56 -8.29 9.94
CA VAL A 542 -2.47 -7.67 10.72
C VAL A 542 -2.53 -8.13 12.18
N VAL A 543 -3.72 -8.02 12.77
CA VAL A 543 -3.96 -8.37 14.18
C VAL A 543 -3.79 -9.87 14.42
N GLU A 544 -4.37 -10.70 13.55
CA GLU A 544 -4.29 -12.15 13.64
C GLU A 544 -2.84 -12.66 13.56
N ASN A 545 -2.04 -12.11 12.63
CA ASN A 545 -0.63 -12.49 12.50
C ASN A 545 0.16 -12.12 13.75
N LEU A 546 -0.04 -10.91 14.30
CA LEU A 546 0.59 -10.51 15.55
C LEU A 546 0.22 -11.48 16.68
N PHE A 547 -1.07 -11.76 16.88
CA PHE A 547 -1.50 -12.62 17.98
C PHE A 547 -1.01 -14.06 17.82
N ARG A 548 -0.88 -14.56 16.59
CA ARG A 548 -0.25 -15.85 16.30
C ARG A 548 1.23 -15.85 16.65
N GLU A 549 1.97 -14.78 16.32
CA GLU A 549 3.38 -14.64 16.70
C GLU A 549 3.54 -14.63 18.22
N ILE A 550 2.72 -13.87 18.96
CA ILE A 550 2.76 -13.83 20.42
C ILE A 550 2.39 -15.20 21.01
N GLY A 551 1.33 -15.84 20.50
CA GLY A 551 0.90 -17.17 20.94
C GLY A 551 1.96 -18.26 20.70
N GLY A 552 2.68 -18.19 19.58
CA GLY A 552 3.80 -19.08 19.25
C GLY A 552 5.00 -18.91 20.18
N MET A 553 5.35 -17.66 20.54
CA MET A 553 6.43 -17.38 21.51
C MET A 553 6.15 -17.98 22.91
N GLY A 554 4.87 -18.07 23.31
CA GLY A 554 4.49 -18.70 24.58
C GLY A 554 4.69 -20.21 24.62
N MET A 555 4.53 -20.89 23.48
CA MET A 555 4.75 -22.34 23.36
C MET A 555 6.23 -22.72 23.41
N ASP A 556 7.11 -21.92 22.78
CA ASP A 556 8.57 -22.15 22.83
C ASP A 556 9.15 -21.97 24.25
N MET A 557 8.45 -21.25 25.13
CA MET A 557 8.85 -21.02 26.53
C MET A 557 8.18 -22.00 27.52
N GLY A 558 7.47 -23.03 27.05
CA GLY A 558 6.92 -24.09 27.90
C GLY A 558 5.75 -23.68 28.82
N LEU A 559 5.07 -22.56 28.56
CA LEU A 559 3.90 -22.10 29.30
C LEU A 559 2.62 -22.73 28.74
N VAL A 560 1.82 -23.37 29.61
CA VAL A 560 0.61 -24.15 29.25
C VAL A 560 -0.54 -23.29 28.69
N VAL A 561 -0.52 -21.98 28.94
CA VAL A 561 -1.42 -21.01 28.30
C VAL A 561 -0.54 -19.93 27.67
N GLY A 562 -0.39 -19.98 26.34
CA GLY A 562 0.36 -18.94 25.62
C GLY A 562 -0.25 -17.56 25.87
N HIS A 563 0.58 -16.56 26.15
CA HIS A 563 0.16 -15.15 26.09
C HIS A 563 -0.39 -14.89 24.68
N GLY A 564 -1.73 -14.88 24.50
CA GLY A 564 -2.36 -14.75 23.17
C GLY A 564 -3.56 -15.67 22.91
N GLY A 565 -3.84 -16.64 23.78
CA GLY A 565 -4.95 -17.59 23.57
C GLY A 565 -6.34 -16.93 23.50
N PHE A 566 -6.62 -15.98 24.38
CA PHE A 566 -7.88 -15.22 24.36
C PHE A 566 -8.03 -14.38 23.09
N GLU A 567 -6.94 -13.78 22.62
CA GLU A 567 -6.95 -12.99 21.39
C GLU A 567 -7.17 -13.83 20.14
N LEU A 568 -6.64 -15.05 20.09
CA LEU A 568 -6.91 -15.98 18.99
C LEU A 568 -8.37 -16.47 19.01
N MET A 569 -8.95 -16.73 20.18
CA MET A 569 -10.38 -17.04 20.30
C MET A 569 -11.26 -15.86 19.80
N TRP A 570 -10.88 -14.61 20.14
CA TRP A 570 -11.56 -13.44 19.57
C TRP A 570 -11.43 -13.41 18.04
N CYS A 571 -10.25 -13.73 17.49
CA CYS A 571 -10.05 -13.75 16.04
C CYS A 571 -10.96 -14.76 15.33
N GLU A 572 -11.13 -15.95 15.90
CA GLU A 572 -12.03 -16.97 15.37
C GLU A 572 -13.49 -16.51 15.38
N GLY A 573 -13.99 -16.04 16.54
CA GLY A 573 -15.37 -15.56 16.65
C GLY A 573 -15.64 -14.31 15.80
N PHE A 574 -14.66 -13.41 15.68
CA PHE A 574 -14.79 -12.24 14.80
C PHE A 574 -14.82 -12.63 13.32
N ARG A 575 -13.96 -13.57 12.89
CA ARG A 575 -13.95 -14.10 11.52
C ARG A 575 -15.33 -14.64 11.12
N GLU A 576 -15.95 -15.44 11.98
CA GLU A 576 -17.28 -16.00 11.72
C GLU A 576 -18.34 -14.92 11.54
N ARG A 577 -18.37 -13.92 12.43
CA ARG A 577 -19.30 -12.79 12.33
C ARG A 577 -19.07 -11.96 11.07
N LEU A 578 -17.82 -11.72 10.68
CA LEU A 578 -17.47 -10.99 9.46
C LEU A 578 -17.93 -11.75 8.20
N VAL A 579 -17.71 -13.06 8.16
CA VAL A 579 -18.20 -13.92 7.07
C VAL A 579 -19.73 -13.95 7.02
N ALA A 580 -20.40 -14.06 8.17
CA ALA A 580 -21.85 -14.01 8.25
C ALA A 580 -22.41 -12.68 7.72
N ARG A 581 -21.73 -11.55 8.00
CA ARG A 581 -22.09 -10.24 7.44
C ARG A 581 -22.00 -10.21 5.93
N GLY A 582 -20.91 -10.73 5.35
CA GLY A 582 -20.76 -10.84 3.90
C GLY A 582 -21.83 -11.72 3.25
N ARG A 583 -22.22 -12.84 3.90
CA ARG A 583 -23.34 -13.69 3.44
C ARG A 583 -24.68 -12.95 3.47
N LYS A 584 -24.98 -12.21 4.54
CA LYS A 584 -26.19 -11.38 4.64
C LYS A 584 -26.24 -10.31 3.54
N MET A 585 -25.11 -9.67 3.24
CA MET A 585 -25.03 -8.71 2.14
C MET A 585 -25.27 -9.38 0.78
N ARG A 586 -24.70 -10.57 0.55
CA ARG A 586 -24.97 -11.36 -0.66
C ARG A 586 -26.47 -11.63 -0.83
N GLU A 587 -27.19 -12.02 0.23
CA GLU A 587 -28.64 -12.26 0.16
C GLU A 587 -29.41 -11.01 -0.30
N VAL A 588 -29.04 -9.83 0.22
CA VAL A 588 -29.61 -8.55 -0.23
C VAL A 588 -29.32 -8.30 -1.72
N VAL A 589 -28.13 -8.68 -2.21
CA VAL A 589 -27.78 -8.56 -3.63
C VAL A 589 -28.62 -9.49 -4.51
N LEU A 590 -28.82 -10.75 -4.09
CA LEU A 590 -29.61 -11.74 -4.83
C LEU A 590 -31.10 -11.36 -4.90
N GLY A 591 -31.62 -10.66 -3.89
CA GLY A 591 -33.03 -10.24 -3.81
C GLY A 591 -33.40 -9.00 -4.64
N ARG A 592 -32.46 -8.40 -5.39
CA ARG A 592 -32.67 -7.14 -6.11
C ARG A 592 -32.46 -7.27 -7.62
N ARG A 593 -33.07 -6.36 -8.37
CA ARG A 593 -32.85 -6.19 -9.83
C ARG A 593 -31.74 -5.17 -10.06
N TRP A 594 -30.79 -5.49 -10.93
CA TRP A 594 -29.59 -4.68 -11.14
C TRP A 594 -29.45 -4.22 -12.58
N VAL A 595 -28.82 -3.06 -12.77
CA VAL A 595 -28.37 -2.56 -14.07
C VAL A 595 -26.85 -2.43 -14.02
N GLY A 596 -26.16 -2.97 -15.02
CA GLY A 596 -24.71 -2.81 -15.15
C GLY A 596 -24.35 -1.40 -15.60
N VAL A 597 -23.44 -0.75 -14.87
CA VAL A 597 -23.03 0.64 -15.15
C VAL A 597 -21.62 0.71 -15.70
N ALA A 598 -20.66 0.01 -15.08
CA ALA A 598 -19.27 0.04 -15.48
C ALA A 598 -18.51 -1.24 -15.12
N SER A 599 -17.37 -1.45 -15.76
CA SER A 599 -16.38 -2.46 -15.39
C SER A 599 -14.99 -1.83 -15.35
N PHE A 600 -14.18 -2.23 -14.38
CA PHE A 600 -12.86 -1.67 -14.11
C PHE A 600 -11.80 -2.77 -14.08
#